data_AF-W2CJ27-F1
#
_entry.id   AF-W2CJ27-F1
#
_cell.length_a   1.000
_cell.length_b   1.000
_cell.length_c   1.000
_cell.angle_alpha   90.00
_cell.angle_beta   90.00
_cell.angle_gamma   90.00
#
_symmetry.space_group_name_H-M   'P 1'
#
loop_
_entity.id
_entity.type
_entity.pdbx_description
1 polymer ?
#
loop_
_entity_poly.entity_id
_entity_poly.type
_entity_poly.pdbx_seq_one_letter_code
_entity_poly.pdbx_strand_id
1 'polypeptide(L)'
;GVDTLRKPAFQEMERIVQGEEVTFSDFRSEREDFISVFRNYQFSNWRPITKSMLAWWAFQFDEQELLDLGCSFHIEHIYARNRAEAQPSSTIQRRIELLGNKSLLEQRINIRASDYHFADKAALYKGRQTRKGKANGTRIYELVSYTHL
;
A
#
# COMPACT_ATOMS: atom_id res chain seq x y z
N GLY A 1 -19.74 -0.15 6.70
CA GLY A 1 -18.80 -1.08 6.04
C GLY A 1 -19.31 -1.51 4.69
N VAL A 2 -20.50 -2.14 4.61
CA VAL A 2 -21.18 -2.44 3.34
C VAL A 2 -22.48 -1.64 3.22
N ASP A 3 -23.22 -1.49 4.32
CA ASP A 3 -24.46 -0.69 4.32
C ASP A 3 -24.26 0.79 4.01
N THR A 4 -23.10 1.33 4.36
CA THR A 4 -22.76 2.74 4.15
C THR A 4 -22.62 3.10 2.66
N LEU A 5 -22.27 2.13 1.80
CA LEU A 5 -22.22 2.31 0.34
C LEU A 5 -23.48 1.78 -0.34
N ARG A 6 -24.09 0.73 0.23
CA ARG A 6 -25.33 0.12 -0.30
C ARG A 6 -26.49 1.10 -0.30
N LYS A 7 -26.68 1.86 0.79
CA LYS A 7 -27.78 2.83 0.88
C LYS A 7 -27.66 3.94 -0.18
N PRO A 8 -26.50 4.61 -0.35
CA PRO A 8 -26.29 5.52 -1.47
C PRO A 8 -26.55 4.90 -2.84
N ALA A 9 -25.95 3.74 -3.11
CA ALA A 9 -26.12 3.07 -4.39
C ALA A 9 -27.59 2.72 -4.67
N PHE A 10 -28.33 2.23 -3.68
CA PHE A 10 -29.74 1.87 -3.85
C PHE A 10 -30.63 3.08 -4.14
N GLN A 11 -30.44 4.19 -3.42
CA GLN A 11 -31.20 5.40 -3.65
C GLN A 11 -30.93 6.01 -5.03
N GLU A 12 -29.67 6.02 -5.49
CA GLU A 12 -29.37 6.49 -6.84
C GLU A 12 -29.89 5.52 -7.93
N MET A 13 -29.95 4.21 -7.67
CA MET A 13 -30.58 3.26 -8.60
C MET A 13 -32.09 3.52 -8.78
N GLU A 14 -32.79 3.91 -7.72
CA GLU A 14 -34.21 4.31 -7.80
C GLU A 14 -34.39 5.54 -8.69
N ARG A 15 -33.50 6.54 -8.57
CA ARG A 15 -33.47 7.72 -9.45
C ARG A 15 -33.29 7.36 -10.92
N ILE A 16 -32.42 6.38 -11.23
CA ILE A 16 -32.27 5.87 -12.61
C ILE A 16 -33.59 5.32 -13.15
N VAL A 17 -34.30 4.51 -12.35
CA VAL A 17 -35.60 3.93 -12.76
C VAL A 17 -36.64 5.03 -13.03
N GLN A 18 -36.55 6.15 -12.31
CA GLN A 18 -37.44 7.31 -12.46
C GLN A 18 -37.00 8.26 -13.61
N GLY A 19 -35.86 8.01 -14.25
CA GLY A 19 -35.32 8.87 -15.31
C GLY A 19 -34.68 10.17 -14.79
N GLU A 20 -34.33 10.21 -13.51
CA GLU A 20 -33.70 11.35 -12.85
C GLU A 20 -32.16 11.30 -12.97
N GLU A 21 -31.52 12.46 -12.82
CA GLU A 21 -30.07 12.57 -12.82
C GLU A 21 -29.46 11.99 -11.53
N VAL A 22 -28.44 11.14 -11.67
CA VAL A 22 -27.69 10.55 -10.55
C VAL A 22 -26.53 11.45 -10.16
N THR A 23 -26.54 11.97 -8.93
CA THR A 23 -25.53 12.94 -8.48
C THR A 23 -24.89 12.63 -7.12
N PHE A 24 -25.45 11.67 -6.35
CA PHE A 24 -25.03 11.35 -4.98
C PHE A 24 -24.97 12.57 -4.03
N SER A 25 -25.70 13.65 -4.35
CA SER A 25 -25.67 14.92 -3.60
C SER A 25 -25.97 14.73 -2.11
N ASP A 26 -26.88 13.81 -1.79
CA ASP A 26 -27.42 13.58 -0.45
C ASP A 26 -26.49 12.71 0.41
N PHE A 27 -25.41 12.21 -0.19
CA PHE A 27 -24.41 11.35 0.44
C PHE A 27 -23.01 11.97 0.43
N ARG A 28 -22.93 13.29 0.20
CA ARG A 28 -21.66 14.01 0.27
C ARG A 28 -21.08 13.89 1.68
N SER A 29 -19.82 13.46 1.74
CA SER A 29 -19.04 13.52 2.96
C SER A 29 -18.44 14.92 3.08
N GLU A 30 -18.53 15.53 4.26
CA GLU A 30 -17.80 16.75 4.53
C GLU A 30 -16.29 16.47 4.48
N ARG A 31 -15.54 17.36 3.83
CA ARG A 31 -14.11 17.19 3.62
C ARG A 31 -13.39 17.11 4.97
N GLU A 32 -13.81 17.93 5.91
CA GLU A 32 -13.26 18.06 7.25
C GLU A 32 -13.43 16.76 8.04
N ASP A 33 -14.61 16.12 7.94
CA ASP A 33 -14.88 14.82 8.55
C ASP A 33 -13.97 13.73 7.98
N PHE A 34 -13.83 13.69 6.65
CA PHE A 34 -12.95 12.74 6.00
C PHE A 34 -11.49 12.93 6.40
N ILE A 35 -11.01 14.18 6.42
CA ILE A 35 -9.66 14.53 6.87
C ILE A 35 -9.46 14.10 8.33
N SER A 36 -10.44 14.35 9.20
CA SER A 36 -10.39 13.96 10.60
C SER A 36 -10.27 12.44 10.76
N VAL A 37 -11.12 11.68 10.07
CA VAL A 37 -11.05 10.21 10.07
C VAL A 37 -9.68 9.74 9.60
N PHE A 38 -9.17 10.27 8.49
CA PHE A 38 -7.89 9.85 7.93
C PHE A 38 -6.71 10.17 8.87
N ARG A 39 -6.67 11.39 9.45
CA ARG A 39 -5.61 11.80 10.39
C ARG A 39 -5.59 10.98 11.67
N ASN A 40 -6.76 10.56 12.13
CA ASN A 40 -6.92 9.76 13.34
C ASN A 40 -6.83 8.24 13.07
N TYR A 41 -6.80 7.83 11.80
CA TYR A 41 -6.73 6.42 11.45
C TYR A 41 -5.32 5.86 11.67
N GLN A 42 -5.22 4.85 12.53
CA GLN A 42 -3.97 4.13 12.72
C GLN A 42 -3.85 3.02 11.67
N PHE A 43 -3.08 3.27 10.61
CA PHE A 43 -2.73 2.23 9.64
C PHE A 43 -1.86 1.15 10.29
N SER A 44 -2.25 -0.11 10.13
CA SER A 44 -1.51 -1.26 10.62
C SER A 44 -1.70 -2.47 9.70
N ASN A 45 -0.80 -3.44 9.78
CA ASN A 45 -0.81 -4.59 8.86
C ASN A 45 -2.06 -5.47 9.03
N TRP A 46 -2.71 -5.43 10.19
CA TRP A 46 -3.94 -6.19 10.47
C TRP A 46 -5.20 -5.54 9.91
N ARG A 47 -5.14 -4.24 9.60
CA ARG A 47 -6.29 -3.50 9.08
C ARG A 47 -6.36 -3.67 7.55
N PRO A 48 -7.46 -4.22 7.01
CA PRO A 48 -7.57 -4.48 5.56
C PRO A 48 -7.32 -3.24 4.70
N ILE A 49 -7.75 -2.06 5.16
CA ILE A 49 -7.60 -0.80 4.43
C ILE A 49 -6.14 -0.44 4.15
N THR A 50 -5.20 -0.86 4.99
CA THR A 50 -3.77 -0.52 4.82
C THR A 50 -3.26 -1.06 3.50
N LYS A 51 -3.58 -2.31 3.16
CA LYS A 51 -3.16 -2.90 1.88
C LYS A 51 -3.85 -2.22 0.69
N SER A 52 -5.11 -1.83 0.83
CA SER A 52 -5.84 -1.07 -0.20
C SER A 52 -5.23 0.31 -0.44
N MET A 53 -4.79 1.02 0.61
CA MET A 53 -4.10 2.31 0.46
C MET A 53 -2.75 2.16 -0.23
N LEU A 54 -1.98 1.11 0.11
CA LEU A 54 -0.71 0.83 -0.56
C LEU A 54 -0.91 0.46 -2.03
N ALA A 55 -1.97 -0.29 -2.34
CA ALA A 55 -2.35 -0.56 -3.73
C ALA A 55 -2.71 0.72 -4.47
N TRP A 56 -3.59 1.55 -3.91
CA TRP A 56 -3.94 2.85 -4.50
C TRP A 56 -2.71 3.73 -4.73
N TRP A 57 -1.80 3.78 -3.75
CA TRP A 57 -0.56 4.55 -3.83
C TRP A 57 0.38 4.05 -4.93
N ALA A 58 0.59 2.74 -5.05
CA ALA A 58 1.43 2.17 -6.10
C ALA A 58 0.97 2.59 -7.50
N PHE A 59 -0.35 2.70 -7.72
CA PHE A 59 -0.92 3.15 -9.00
C PHE A 59 -1.06 4.68 -9.13
N GLN A 60 -0.43 5.47 -8.25
CA GLN A 60 -0.25 6.92 -8.46
C GLN A 60 0.99 7.24 -9.31
N PHE A 61 1.83 6.25 -9.60
CA PHE A 61 3.00 6.41 -10.46
C PHE A 61 2.66 6.01 -11.89
N ASP A 62 2.93 6.87 -12.87
CA ASP A 62 2.64 6.61 -14.28
C ASP A 62 3.42 5.39 -14.81
N GLU A 63 4.61 5.12 -14.26
CA GLU A 63 5.46 3.98 -14.61
C GLU A 63 5.05 2.67 -13.91
N GLN A 64 4.06 2.70 -13.00
CA GLN A 64 3.57 1.49 -12.37
C GLN A 64 2.85 0.61 -13.39
N GLU A 65 3.49 -0.50 -13.75
CA GLU A 65 2.87 -1.49 -14.62
C GLU A 65 1.70 -2.21 -13.96
N LEU A 66 0.81 -2.78 -14.79
CA LEU A 66 -0.27 -3.63 -14.32
C LEU A 66 0.28 -4.91 -13.70
N LEU A 67 -0.11 -5.14 -12.44
CA LEU A 67 0.29 -6.30 -11.66
C LEU A 67 -0.43 -7.58 -12.13
N ASP A 68 0.23 -8.72 -11.97
CA ASP A 68 -0.35 -10.02 -12.32
C ASP A 68 -1.47 -10.40 -11.35
N LEU A 69 -2.64 -10.73 -11.89
CA LEU A 69 -3.83 -11.14 -11.12
C LEU A 69 -3.59 -12.45 -10.33
N GLY A 70 -2.69 -13.31 -10.81
CA GLY A 70 -2.31 -14.55 -10.12
C GLY A 70 -1.34 -14.33 -8.95
N CYS A 71 -0.81 -13.12 -8.78
CA CYS A 71 0.19 -12.83 -7.78
C CYS A 71 -0.43 -12.34 -6.46
N SER A 72 -0.06 -12.98 -5.36
CA SER A 72 -0.39 -12.52 -4.02
C SER A 72 0.62 -11.48 -3.54
N PHE A 73 0.12 -10.46 -2.84
CA PHE A 73 0.92 -9.38 -2.27
C PHE A 73 0.89 -9.40 -0.74
N HIS A 74 1.99 -9.00 -0.12
CA HIS A 74 2.06 -8.70 1.30
C HIS A 74 2.47 -7.23 1.51
N ILE A 75 2.40 -6.79 2.77
CA ILE A 75 2.88 -5.47 3.18
C ILE A 75 4.35 -5.62 3.52
N GLU A 76 5.20 -4.93 2.77
CA GLU A 76 6.62 -4.81 3.03
C GLU A 76 6.92 -3.54 3.82
N HIS A 77 7.93 -3.58 4.70
CA HIS A 77 8.49 -2.37 5.33
C HIS A 77 9.78 -1.95 4.62
N ILE A 78 9.80 -0.79 3.99
CA ILE A 78 10.97 -0.26 3.26
C ILE A 78 12.21 -0.25 4.18
N TYR A 79 12.04 0.34 5.37
CA TYR A 79 12.96 0.18 6.49
C TYR A 79 12.44 -0.89 7.45
N ALA A 80 13.20 -1.98 7.61
CA ALA A 80 12.84 -3.12 8.45
C ALA A 80 12.66 -2.77 9.93
N ARG A 81 11.76 -3.47 10.62
CA ARG A 81 11.59 -3.37 12.09
C ARG A 81 12.87 -3.69 12.86
N ASN A 82 13.54 -4.78 12.49
CA ASN A 82 14.77 -5.25 13.13
C ASN A 82 15.88 -4.18 13.10
N ARG A 83 15.82 -3.22 12.17
CA ARG A 83 16.75 -2.08 12.18
C ARG A 83 16.56 -1.20 13.42
N ALA A 84 15.33 -0.96 13.89
CA ALA A 84 15.15 -0.22 15.16
C ALA A 84 15.56 -1.02 16.38
N GLU A 85 15.58 -2.35 16.31
CA GLU A 85 16.11 -3.18 17.39
C GLU A 85 17.64 -3.13 17.42
N ALA A 86 18.28 -3.18 16.24
CA ALA A 86 19.73 -3.11 16.10
C ALA A 86 20.30 -1.68 16.28
N GLN A 87 19.53 -0.65 15.92
CA GLN A 87 19.89 0.77 16.03
C GLN A 87 18.75 1.54 16.70
N PRO A 88 18.54 1.35 18.01
CA PRO A 88 17.41 1.95 18.72
C PRO A 88 17.55 3.47 18.77
N SER A 89 16.56 4.13 18.17
CA SER A 89 16.34 5.57 18.27
C SER A 89 14.84 5.81 18.38
N SER A 90 14.44 6.69 19.30
CA SER A 90 13.04 7.06 19.51
C SER A 90 12.40 7.63 18.23
N THR A 91 13.18 8.31 17.39
CA THR A 91 12.74 8.81 16.09
C THR A 91 12.44 7.69 15.10
N ILE A 92 13.29 6.66 15.04
CA ILE A 92 13.12 5.52 14.11
C ILE A 92 11.91 4.68 14.52
N GLN A 93 11.78 4.38 15.82
CA GLN A 93 10.66 3.58 16.35
C GLN A 93 9.30 4.18 16.01
N ARG A 94 9.15 5.51 16.13
CA ARG A 94 7.89 6.19 15.79
C ARG A 94 7.57 6.15 14.29
N ARG A 95 8.58 6.03 13.42
CA ARG A 95 8.41 6.10 11.96
C ARG A 95 8.24 4.74 11.29
N ILE A 96 8.66 3.65 11.92
CA ILE A 96 8.65 2.30 11.33
C ILE A 96 7.25 1.83 10.92
N GLU A 97 6.24 2.13 11.72
CA GLU A 97 4.86 1.69 11.43
C GLU A 97 4.05 2.71 10.62
N LEU A 98 4.66 3.84 10.23
CA LEU A 98 3.97 4.82 9.38
C LEU A 98 3.67 4.21 8.01
N LEU A 99 2.54 4.62 7.43
CA LEU A 99 2.11 4.16 6.11
C LEU A 99 3.17 4.44 5.03
N GLY A 100 3.87 5.56 5.11
CA GLY A 100 4.97 5.91 4.18
C GLY A 100 6.24 5.07 4.33
N ASN A 101 6.35 4.20 5.33
CA ASN A 101 7.41 3.19 5.42
C ASN A 101 6.93 1.81 4.92
N LYS A 102 5.71 1.72 4.40
CA LYS A 102 5.10 0.47 3.94
C LYS A 102 4.92 0.52 2.44
N SER A 103 5.02 -0.64 1.80
CA SER A 103 4.78 -0.83 0.37
C SER A 103 4.07 -2.15 0.13
N LEU A 104 3.50 -2.33 -1.07
CA LEU A 104 3.20 -3.66 -1.57
C LEU A 104 4.49 -4.39 -1.95
N LEU A 105 4.48 -5.71 -1.82
CA LEU A 105 5.51 -6.59 -2.36
C LEU A 105 4.90 -7.96 -2.72
N GLU A 106 5.30 -8.51 -3.87
CA GLU A 106 4.90 -9.85 -4.30
C GLU A 106 5.39 -10.89 -3.29
N GLN A 107 4.53 -11.83 -2.88
CA GLN A 107 4.91 -12.90 -1.94
C GLN A 107 6.04 -13.81 -2.47
N ARG A 108 6.24 -13.86 -3.79
CA ARG A 108 7.36 -14.60 -4.40
C ARG A 108 8.73 -14.01 -4.05
N ILE A 109 8.77 -12.73 -3.67
CA ILE A 109 9.99 -12.04 -3.27
C ILE A 109 10.14 -12.23 -1.76
N ASN A 110 11.06 -13.11 -1.40
CA ASN A 110 11.32 -13.46 -0.02
C ASN A 110 12.47 -12.60 0.53
N ILE A 111 12.14 -11.67 1.45
CA ILE A 111 13.10 -10.85 2.20
C ILE A 111 13.30 -11.48 3.58
N ARG A 112 14.54 -11.87 3.89
CA ARG A 112 14.83 -12.53 5.18
C ARG A 112 14.90 -11.48 6.29
N ALA A 113 14.68 -11.92 7.52
CA ALA A 113 14.87 -11.09 8.71
C ALA A 113 16.30 -10.54 8.84
N SER A 114 17.30 -11.23 8.26
CA SER A 114 18.69 -10.79 8.18
C SER A 114 18.93 -9.69 7.13
N ASP A 115 18.07 -9.57 6.12
CA ASP A 115 18.18 -8.59 5.03
C ASP A 115 17.52 -7.27 5.47
N TYR A 116 17.91 -6.76 6.64
CA TYR A 116 17.24 -5.62 7.28
C TYR A 116 17.80 -4.26 6.85
N HIS A 117 18.97 -4.22 6.23
CA HIS A 117 19.48 -3.00 5.61
C HIS A 117 18.77 -2.75 4.28
N PHE A 118 18.53 -1.47 3.99
CA PHE A 118 17.89 -1.09 2.74
C PHE A 118 18.66 -1.57 1.50
N ALA A 119 20.01 -1.59 1.55
CA ALA A 119 20.84 -2.08 0.44
C ALA A 119 20.57 -3.57 0.12
N ASP A 120 20.39 -4.40 1.15
CA ASP A 120 20.09 -5.83 0.98
C ASP A 120 18.73 -6.01 0.30
N LYS A 121 17.73 -5.23 0.75
CA LYS A 121 16.39 -5.21 0.17
C LYS A 121 16.37 -4.67 -1.26
N ALA A 122 17.10 -3.59 -1.53
CA ALA A 122 17.23 -2.98 -2.84
C ALA A 122 17.79 -3.97 -3.87
N ALA A 123 18.77 -4.80 -3.48
CA ALA A 123 19.27 -5.87 -4.34
C ALA A 123 18.19 -6.91 -4.67
N LEU A 124 17.30 -7.23 -3.73
CA LEU A 124 16.16 -8.13 -3.96
C LEU A 124 15.10 -7.48 -4.85
N TYR A 125 14.77 -6.20 -4.63
CA TYR A 125 13.83 -5.44 -5.46
C TYR A 125 14.26 -5.40 -6.93
N LYS A 126 15.56 -5.21 -7.20
CA LYS A 126 16.14 -5.23 -8.57
C LYS A 126 16.26 -6.63 -9.19
N GLY A 127 16.02 -7.68 -8.41
CA GLY A 127 16.26 -9.06 -8.82
C GLY A 127 17.75 -9.43 -8.76
N ARG A 128 18.23 -9.78 -7.57
CA ARG A 128 19.65 -10.11 -7.34
C ARG A 128 20.16 -11.26 -8.23
N GLN A 129 21.45 -11.23 -8.55
CA GLN A 129 22.11 -12.33 -9.22
C GLN A 129 22.21 -13.53 -8.27
N THR A 130 21.83 -14.71 -8.74
CA THR A 130 21.98 -15.97 -8.02
C THR A 130 22.83 -16.95 -8.81
N ARG A 131 23.25 -18.06 -8.20
CA ARG A 131 23.93 -19.16 -8.90
C ARG A 131 23.09 -19.75 -10.05
N LYS A 132 21.77 -19.56 -10.05
CA LYS A 132 20.85 -20.04 -11.09
C LYS A 132 20.51 -18.96 -12.14
N GLY A 133 21.17 -17.81 -12.10
CA GLY A 133 20.88 -16.65 -12.94
C GLY A 133 20.23 -15.50 -12.17
N LYS A 134 19.82 -14.45 -12.91
CA LYS A 134 19.18 -13.25 -12.34
C LYS A 134 17.76 -13.60 -11.90
N ALA A 135 17.43 -13.35 -10.64
CA ALA A 135 16.05 -13.49 -10.16
C ALA A 135 15.17 -12.36 -10.73
N ASN A 136 13.88 -12.61 -10.87
CA ASN A 136 12.92 -11.54 -11.18
C ASN A 136 12.72 -10.65 -9.94
N GLY A 137 12.95 -9.36 -10.13
CA GLY A 137 12.68 -8.34 -9.11
C GLY A 137 11.19 -8.09 -8.87
N THR A 138 10.91 -7.06 -8.07
CA THR A 138 9.55 -6.57 -7.87
C THR A 138 9.09 -5.76 -9.07
N ARG A 139 7.79 -5.86 -9.35
CA ARG A 139 7.03 -5.06 -10.31
C ARG A 139 6.47 -3.78 -9.66
N ILE A 140 6.66 -3.60 -8.35
CA ILE A 140 6.26 -2.39 -7.64
C ILE A 140 7.28 -1.28 -7.93
N TYR A 141 6.87 -0.32 -8.75
CA TYR A 141 7.75 0.73 -9.28
C TYR A 141 8.37 1.58 -8.18
N GLU A 142 7.58 1.97 -7.17
CA GLU A 142 8.05 2.74 -6.01
C GLU A 142 9.28 2.11 -5.33
N LEU A 143 9.26 0.78 -5.14
CA LEU A 143 10.38 0.09 -4.50
C LEU A 143 11.63 0.09 -5.37
N VAL A 144 11.46 0.01 -6.69
CA VAL A 144 12.58 0.08 -7.65
C VAL A 144 13.13 1.50 -7.71
N SER A 145 12.28 2.53 -7.74
CA SER A 145 12.71 3.93 -7.85
C SER A 145 13.56 4.38 -6.65
N TYR A 146 13.22 3.94 -5.43
CA TYR A 146 14.02 4.22 -4.23
C TYR A 146 15.45 3.66 -4.26
N THR A 147 15.73 2.71 -5.14
CA THR A 147 17.06 2.10 -5.23
C THR A 147 18.05 2.87 -6.10
N HIS A 148 17.60 3.98 -6.68
CA HIS A 148 18.39 4.91 -7.51
C HIS A 148 18.69 6.24 -6.79
N LEU A 149 18.14 6.42 -5.58
CA LEU A 149 18.43 7.54 -4.67
C LEU A 149 19.71 7.27 -3.88
#